data_AF-A0A3P6BNQ7-F1
#
_entry.id   AF-A0A3P6BNQ7-F1
#
_cell.length_a   1.000
_cell.length_b   1.000
_cell.length_c   1.000
_cell.angle_alpha   90.00
_cell.angle_beta   90.00
_cell.angle_gamma   90.00
#
_symmetry.space_group_name_H-M   'P 1'
#
loop_
_entity.id
_entity.type
_entity.pdbx_description
1 polymer ?
#
loop_
_entity_poly.entity_id
_entity_poly.type
_entity_poly.pdbx_seq_one_letter_code
_entity_poly.pdbx_strand_id
1 'polypeptide(L)'
;MERCMASDNPVGHYIEGIKAYFVQDNPILGLWHLEQSSKGLYDNGTYLYGILMFCTGNMAEGRLSLDSLGWKTNKRRGDRCWRENRRALRNIIIEMKPEYSANLYNNQPPKRCHLNDMDNRCPKCYHYKQARKFILYIQ
;
A
#
# COMPACT_ATOMS: atom_id res chain seq x y z
N MET A 1 -26.31 -5.05 -7.29
CA MET A 1 -25.32 -5.91 -6.62
C MET A 1 -24.99 -5.25 -5.29
N GLU A 2 -25.89 -5.41 -4.31
CA GLU A 2 -26.03 -4.50 -3.17
C GLU A 2 -26.15 -5.27 -1.84
N ARG A 3 -25.36 -6.34 -1.68
CA ARG A 3 -25.39 -7.21 -0.49
C ARG A 3 -24.00 -7.64 0.00
N CYS A 4 -23.06 -6.69 0.09
CA CYS A 4 -21.79 -6.92 0.81
C CYS A 4 -21.43 -5.79 1.80
N MET A 5 -22.28 -4.78 2.02
CA MET A 5 -21.91 -3.62 2.86
C MET A 5 -22.20 -3.78 4.35
N ALA A 6 -22.79 -4.91 4.78
CA ALA A 6 -23.16 -5.13 6.18
C ALA A 6 -22.28 -6.16 6.92
N SER A 7 -21.35 -6.82 6.23
CA SER A 7 -20.42 -7.74 6.88
C SER A 7 -19.10 -7.02 7.09
N ASP A 8 -18.55 -7.17 8.29
CA ASP A 8 -17.16 -6.95 8.72
C ASP A 8 -16.17 -7.80 7.88
N ASN A 9 -16.34 -7.79 6.55
CA ASN A 9 -15.66 -8.61 5.56
C ASN A 9 -14.48 -7.82 5.03
N PRO A 10 -13.26 -8.17 5.44
CA PRO A 10 -12.07 -7.41 5.08
C PRO A 10 -11.81 -7.41 3.58
N VAL A 11 -12.22 -8.46 2.86
CA VAL A 11 -12.09 -8.57 1.39
C VAL A 11 -13.10 -7.66 0.68
N GLY A 12 -14.32 -7.55 1.20
CA GLY A 12 -15.33 -6.63 0.66
C GLY A 12 -14.85 -5.19 0.75
N HIS A 13 -14.35 -4.80 1.92
CA HIS A 13 -13.72 -3.49 2.14
C HIS A 13 -12.51 -3.25 1.24
N TYR A 14 -11.68 -4.25 0.96
CA TYR A 14 -10.58 -4.10 0.00
C TYR A 14 -11.07 -3.74 -1.41
N ILE A 15 -12.08 -4.45 -1.91
CA ILE A 15 -12.63 -4.24 -3.25
C ILE A 15 -13.27 -2.86 -3.36
N GLU A 16 -14.11 -2.49 -2.39
CA GLU A 16 -14.75 -1.17 -2.36
C GLU A 16 -13.74 -0.04 -2.16
N GLY A 17 -12.68 -0.28 -1.39
CA GLY A 17 -11.57 0.66 -1.23
C GLY A 17 -10.86 0.96 -2.55
N ILE A 18 -10.56 -0.07 -3.36
CA ILE A 18 -9.97 0.12 -4.69
C ILE A 18 -10.90 0.90 -5.61
N LYS A 19 -12.18 0.54 -5.67
CA LYS A 19 -13.16 1.23 -6.52
C LYS A 19 -13.32 2.69 -6.14
N ALA A 20 -13.56 2.96 -4.86
CA ALA A 20 -13.76 4.32 -4.36
C ALA A 20 -12.50 5.17 -4.57
N TYR A 21 -11.32 4.63 -4.26
CA TYR A 21 -10.08 5.39 -4.36
C TYR A 21 -9.64 5.67 -5.81
N PHE A 22 -9.61 4.63 -6.66
CA PHE A 22 -8.97 4.74 -7.98
C PHE A 22 -9.95 4.92 -9.15
N VAL A 23 -11.22 4.50 -9.01
CA VAL A 23 -12.19 4.55 -10.11
C VAL A 23 -13.17 5.71 -9.94
N GLN A 24 -13.56 6.01 -8.70
CA GLN A 24 -14.55 7.06 -8.39
C GLN A 24 -13.91 8.39 -7.96
N ASP A 25 -12.58 8.44 -7.87
CA ASP A 25 -11.80 9.57 -7.33
C ASP A 25 -12.34 10.08 -5.98
N ASN A 26 -12.72 9.15 -5.10
CA ASN A 26 -13.13 9.43 -3.73
C ASN A 26 -12.07 8.90 -2.74
N PRO A 27 -10.97 9.65 -2.54
CA PRO A 27 -9.86 9.18 -1.72
C PRO A 27 -10.23 9.01 -0.24
N ILE A 28 -11.17 9.81 0.27
CA ILE A 28 -11.61 9.73 1.67
C ILE A 28 -12.32 8.38 1.90
N LEU A 29 -13.33 8.07 1.07
CA LEU A 29 -14.07 6.81 1.19
C LEU A 29 -13.19 5.60 0.87
N GLY A 30 -12.34 5.72 -0.15
CA GLY A 30 -11.40 4.69 -0.55
C GLY A 30 -10.42 4.31 0.56
N LEU A 31 -9.81 5.31 1.21
CA LEU A 31 -8.91 5.09 2.34
C LEU A 31 -9.65 4.52 3.55
N TRP A 32 -10.86 4.99 3.85
CA TRP A 32 -11.66 4.45 4.96
C TRP A 32 -11.92 2.95 4.79
N HIS A 33 -12.32 2.53 3.59
CA HIS A 33 -12.52 1.12 3.27
C HIS A 33 -11.22 0.30 3.35
N LEU A 34 -10.11 0.81 2.80
CA LEU A 34 -8.82 0.13 2.89
C LEU A 34 -8.31 0.02 4.33
N GLU A 35 -8.60 1.00 5.18
CA GLU A 35 -8.34 0.94 6.62
C GLU A 35 -9.18 -0.16 7.29
N GLN A 36 -10.48 -0.26 6.99
CA GLN A 36 -11.32 -1.35 7.53
C GLN A 36 -10.81 -2.72 7.08
N SER A 37 -10.39 -2.84 5.82
CA SER A 37 -9.76 -4.05 5.30
C SER A 37 -8.50 -4.41 6.09
N SER A 38 -7.68 -3.40 6.42
CA SER A 38 -6.46 -3.57 7.21
C SER A 38 -6.76 -3.97 8.66
N LYS A 39 -7.74 -3.34 9.31
CA LYS A 39 -8.21 -3.70 10.66
C LYS A 39 -8.75 -5.12 10.73
N GLY A 40 -9.40 -5.56 9.65
CA GLY A 40 -9.81 -6.94 9.42
C GLY A 40 -8.66 -7.92 9.11
N LEU A 41 -7.41 -7.48 9.23
CA LEU A 41 -6.19 -8.28 9.02
C LEU A 41 -6.07 -8.90 7.61
N TYR A 42 -6.68 -8.27 6.60
CA TYR A 42 -6.51 -8.71 5.23
C TYR A 42 -5.23 -8.16 4.61
N ASP A 43 -4.22 -9.03 4.50
CA ASP A 43 -2.89 -8.78 3.95
C ASP A 43 -2.85 -7.78 2.78
N ASN A 44 -3.68 -8.00 1.75
CA ASN A 44 -3.66 -7.17 0.55
C ASN A 44 -4.23 -5.76 0.81
N GLY A 45 -5.25 -5.66 1.66
CA GLY A 45 -5.81 -4.40 2.13
C GLY A 45 -4.82 -3.64 3.01
N THR A 46 -4.23 -4.31 4.00
CA THR A 46 -3.16 -3.75 4.84
C THR A 46 -1.99 -3.23 4.00
N TYR A 47 -1.53 -4.00 3.01
CA TYR A 47 -0.45 -3.59 2.13
C TYR A 47 -0.82 -2.34 1.33
N LEU A 48 -1.96 -2.36 0.64
CA LEU A 48 -2.38 -1.24 -0.21
C LEU A 48 -2.66 0.03 0.60
N TYR A 49 -3.33 -0.10 1.74
CA TYR A 49 -3.54 0.98 2.69
C TYR A 49 -2.19 1.58 3.11
N GLY A 50 -1.24 0.74 3.55
CA GLY A 50 0.08 1.19 3.98
C GLY A 50 0.86 1.92 2.88
N ILE A 51 0.78 1.45 1.63
CA ILE A 51 1.38 2.14 0.47
C ILE A 51 0.74 3.52 0.26
N LEU A 52 -0.59 3.59 0.23
CA LEU A 52 -1.29 4.85 -0.01
C LEU A 52 -1.02 5.86 1.09
N MET A 53 -1.07 5.45 2.37
CA MET A 53 -0.72 6.31 3.50
C MET A 53 0.72 6.84 3.40
N PHE A 54 1.66 5.99 2.97
CA PHE A 54 3.04 6.42 2.73
C PHE A 54 3.12 7.46 1.60
N CYS A 55 2.46 7.21 0.48
CA CYS A 55 2.47 8.08 -0.70
C CYS A 55 1.70 9.39 -0.50
N THR A 56 0.69 9.44 0.36
CA THR A 56 -0.07 10.66 0.70
C THR A 56 0.53 11.46 1.86
N GLY A 57 1.68 11.02 2.40
CA GLY A 57 2.45 11.76 3.39
C GLY A 57 2.21 11.34 4.85
N ASN A 58 1.26 10.44 5.11
CA ASN A 58 1.09 9.84 6.43
C ASN A 58 2.04 8.64 6.63
N MET A 59 3.33 8.95 6.69
CA MET A 59 4.39 7.95 6.69
C MET A 59 4.40 7.09 7.96
N ALA A 60 4.03 7.65 9.12
CA ALA A 60 3.99 6.88 10.36
C ALA A 60 2.97 5.74 10.25
N GLU A 61 1.75 6.07 9.82
CA GLU A 61 0.68 5.10 9.59
C GLU A 61 1.05 4.09 8.49
N GLY A 62 1.58 4.57 7.37
CA GLY A 62 2.00 3.70 6.27
C GLY A 62 3.07 2.69 6.69
N ARG A 63 4.04 3.12 7.51
CA ARG A 63 5.08 2.24 8.05
C ARG A 63 4.53 1.22 9.04
N LEU A 64 3.65 1.65 9.96
CA LEU A 64 3.00 0.75 10.91
C LEU A 64 2.19 -0.34 10.21
N SER A 65 1.39 0.05 9.21
CA SER A 65 0.62 -0.89 8.40
C SER A 65 1.52 -1.90 7.69
N LEU A 66 2.60 -1.44 7.03
CA LEU A 66 3.54 -2.34 6.34
C LEU A 66 4.37 -3.21 7.29
N ASP A 67 4.68 -2.73 8.49
CA ASP A 67 5.39 -3.48 9.53
C ASP A 67 4.54 -4.63 10.09
N SER A 68 3.21 -4.44 10.18
CA SER A 68 2.28 -5.48 10.65
C SER A 68 2.27 -6.74 9.76
N LEU A 69 2.71 -6.63 8.51
CA LEU A 69 2.92 -7.77 7.60
C LEU A 69 4.14 -8.62 7.96
N GLY A 70 4.92 -8.25 8.97
CA GLY A 70 6.00 -9.07 9.53
C GLY A 70 7.24 -9.17 8.63
N TRP A 71 7.53 -8.15 7.83
CA TRP A 71 8.63 -8.23 6.84
C TRP A 71 10.02 -8.43 7.46
N LYS A 72 10.21 -8.04 8.74
CA LYS A 72 11.46 -8.23 9.49
C LYS A 72 11.80 -9.72 9.65
N THR A 73 10.79 -10.58 9.75
CA THR A 73 10.95 -12.04 9.83
C THR A 73 10.83 -12.68 8.46
N ASN A 74 9.86 -12.26 7.64
CA ASN A 74 9.61 -12.84 6.33
C ASN A 74 9.12 -11.83 5.29
N LYS A 75 10.00 -11.50 4.35
CA LYS A 75 9.72 -10.54 3.25
C LYS A 75 8.74 -11.11 2.20
N ARG A 76 8.59 -12.44 2.12
CA ARG A 76 7.74 -13.11 1.11
C ARG A 76 6.27 -12.73 1.25
N ARG A 77 5.79 -12.44 2.47
CA ARG A 77 4.40 -12.01 2.71
C ARG A 77 4.11 -10.68 2.02
N GLY A 78 4.96 -9.67 2.23
CA GLY A 78 4.85 -8.38 1.55
C GLY A 78 5.01 -8.48 0.02
N ASP A 79 5.95 -9.30 -0.46
CA ASP A 79 6.13 -9.51 -1.92
C ASP A 79 4.92 -10.22 -2.55
N ARG A 80 4.27 -11.14 -1.84
CA ARG A 80 2.99 -11.72 -2.27
C ARG A 80 1.91 -10.65 -2.33
N CYS A 81 1.76 -9.82 -1.30
CA CYS A 81 0.77 -8.74 -1.28
C CYS A 81 0.96 -7.78 -2.46
N TRP A 82 2.21 -7.45 -2.80
CA TRP A 82 2.51 -6.63 -3.98
C TRP A 82 2.00 -7.29 -5.28
N ARG A 83 2.29 -8.59 -5.48
CA ARG A 83 1.85 -9.29 -6.70
C ARG A 83 0.33 -9.33 -6.83
N GLU A 84 -0.39 -9.59 -5.74
CA GLU A 84 -1.86 -9.65 -5.78
C GLU A 84 -2.46 -8.26 -5.99
N ASN A 85 -1.95 -7.22 -5.32
CA ASN A 85 -2.40 -5.85 -5.56
C ASN A 85 -2.13 -5.38 -6.99
N ARG A 86 -0.94 -5.68 -7.55
CA ARG A 86 -0.64 -5.39 -8.96
C ARG A 86 -1.63 -6.07 -9.91
N ARG A 87 -2.06 -7.31 -9.61
CA ARG A 87 -3.09 -8.00 -10.40
C ARG A 87 -4.45 -7.34 -10.28
N ALA A 88 -4.87 -6.98 -9.07
CA ALA A 88 -6.14 -6.30 -8.82
C ALA A 88 -6.22 -4.95 -9.52
N LEU A 89 -5.11 -4.22 -9.58
CA LEU A 89 -5.02 -2.90 -10.20
C LEU A 89 -4.73 -2.93 -11.72
N ARG A 90 -4.57 -4.12 -12.33
CA ARG A 90 -4.06 -4.27 -13.71
C ARG A 90 -4.85 -3.52 -14.77
N ASN A 91 -6.17 -3.44 -14.61
CA ASN A 91 -7.07 -2.86 -15.59
C ASN A 91 -7.64 -1.51 -15.14
N ILE A 92 -7.03 -0.89 -14.13
CA ILE A 92 -7.43 0.40 -13.59
C ILE A 92 -6.40 1.43 -14.05
N ILE A 93 -6.84 2.49 -14.71
CA ILE A 93 -5.99 3.63 -15.03
C ILE A 93 -5.80 4.41 -13.72
N ILE A 94 -4.58 4.40 -13.19
CA ILE A 94 -4.24 5.10 -11.95
C ILE A 94 -3.48 6.37 -12.33
N GLU A 95 -4.05 7.52 -11.99
CA GLU A 95 -3.37 8.80 -12.18
C GLU A 95 -2.27 8.98 -11.13
N MET A 96 -1.08 9.37 -11.58
CA MET A 96 0.02 9.76 -10.70
C MET A 96 -0.30 11.10 -10.06
N LYS A 97 -0.56 11.11 -8.74
CA LYS A 97 -0.77 12.35 -8.00
C LYS A 97 0.58 13.02 -7.64
N PRO A 98 0.72 14.36 -7.69
CA PRO A 98 1.98 15.05 -7.39
C PRO A 98 2.58 14.66 -6.03
N GLU A 99 1.74 14.54 -5.00
CA GLU A 99 2.13 14.17 -3.64
C GLU A 99 2.80 12.81 -3.56
N TYR A 100 2.43 11.86 -4.43
CA TYR A 100 3.03 10.53 -4.44
C TYR A 100 4.52 10.59 -4.76
N SER A 101 4.86 11.34 -5.81
CA SER A 101 6.23 11.54 -6.26
C SER A 101 7.04 12.38 -5.26
N ALA A 102 6.45 13.46 -4.74
CA ALA A 102 7.08 14.34 -3.76
C ALA A 102 7.41 13.58 -2.47
N ASN A 103 6.44 12.81 -1.94
CA ASN A 103 6.64 12.03 -0.73
C ASN A 103 7.63 10.89 -0.94
N LEU A 104 7.65 10.24 -2.10
CA LEU A 104 8.67 9.24 -2.40
C LEU A 104 10.07 9.85 -2.41
N TYR A 105 10.25 10.99 -3.08
CA TYR A 105 11.52 11.71 -3.18
C TYR A 105 12.02 12.15 -1.79
N ASN A 106 11.16 12.80 -1.01
CA ASN A 106 11.50 13.29 0.33
C ASN A 106 11.87 12.16 1.31
N ASN A 107 11.39 10.94 1.04
CA ASN A 107 11.66 9.77 1.87
C ASN A 107 12.78 8.88 1.36
N GLN A 108 13.50 9.29 0.33
CA GLN A 108 14.59 8.50 -0.20
C GLN A 108 15.60 8.16 0.92
N PRO A 109 15.94 6.87 1.10
CA PRO A 109 16.95 6.47 2.06
C PRO A 109 18.31 7.08 1.68
N PRO A 110 19.17 7.40 2.67
CA PRO A 110 20.54 7.82 2.40
C PRO A 110 21.27 6.81 1.49
N LYS A 111 22.17 7.29 0.63
CA LYS A 111 22.97 6.44 -0.29
C LYS A 111 23.74 5.32 0.43
N ARG A 112 24.05 5.53 1.72
CA ARG A 112 24.77 4.59 2.59
C ARG A 112 23.92 3.40 3.04
N CYS A 113 22.60 3.49 2.90
CA CYS A 113 21.77 2.35 3.22
C CYS A 113 21.97 1.24 2.19
N HIS A 114 22.01 -0.01 2.65
CA HIS A 114 22.12 -1.18 1.80
C HIS A 114 20.82 -1.46 1.04
N LEU A 115 20.47 -0.57 0.10
CA LEU A 115 19.24 -0.66 -0.68
C LEU A 115 19.12 -2.02 -1.37
N ASN A 116 20.23 -2.57 -1.87
CA ASN A 116 20.26 -3.82 -2.62
C ASN A 116 20.57 -5.06 -1.78
N ASP A 117 21.01 -4.89 -0.54
CA ASP A 117 21.15 -5.99 0.40
C ASP A 117 19.76 -6.37 0.92
N MET A 118 19.35 -7.60 0.63
CA MET A 118 18.08 -8.13 1.07
C MET A 118 18.15 -8.60 2.54
N ASP A 119 19.32 -8.90 3.07
CA ASP A 119 19.51 -9.46 4.40
C ASP A 119 19.67 -8.35 5.45
N ASN A 120 20.40 -7.28 5.10
CA ASN A 120 20.64 -6.13 5.97
C ASN A 120 19.74 -4.91 5.69
N ARG A 121 18.57 -5.13 5.08
CA ARG A 121 17.68 -4.02 4.71
C ARG A 121 17.10 -3.34 5.95
N CYS A 122 17.44 -2.06 6.16
CA CYS A 122 16.84 -1.27 7.23
C CYS A 122 15.35 -0.96 6.95
N PRO A 123 14.54 -0.64 7.97
CA PRO A 123 13.12 -0.33 7.80
C PRO A 123 12.85 0.76 6.76
N LYS A 124 13.60 1.87 6.81
CA LYS A 124 13.45 2.98 5.86
C LYS A 124 13.62 2.52 4.41
N CYS A 125 14.56 1.61 4.13
CA CYS A 125 14.77 1.05 2.81
C CYS A 125 13.68 0.09 2.37
N TYR A 126 13.14 -0.69 3.31
CA TYR A 126 12.03 -1.58 3.04
C TYR A 126 10.80 -0.78 2.59
N HIS A 127 10.34 0.17 3.42
CA HIS A 127 9.15 0.97 3.13
C HIS A 127 9.30 1.76 1.83
N TYR A 128 10.44 2.44 1.64
CA TYR A 128 10.73 3.16 0.41
C TYR A 128 10.67 2.25 -0.82
N LYS A 129 11.23 1.03 -0.75
CA LYS A 129 11.16 0.09 -1.88
C LYS A 129 9.74 -0.39 -2.17
N GLN A 130 8.91 -0.61 -1.16
CA GLN A 130 7.52 -1.01 -1.39
C GLN A 130 6.71 0.13 -2.03
N ALA A 131 6.86 1.37 -1.54
CA ALA A 131 6.25 2.55 -2.15
C ALA A 131 6.76 2.76 -3.60
N ARG A 132 8.08 2.66 -3.82
CA ARG A 132 8.68 2.79 -5.15
C ARG A 132 8.15 1.78 -6.16
N LYS A 133 7.87 0.53 -5.76
CA LYS A 133 7.26 -0.49 -6.64
C LYS A 133 5.89 -0.03 -7.16
N PHE A 134 5.07 0.58 -6.29
CA PHE A 134 3.77 1.12 -6.65
C PHE A 134 3.91 2.31 -7.60
N ILE A 135 4.79 3.27 -7.29
CA ILE A 135 5.04 4.44 -8.13
C ILE A 135 5.52 4.05 -9.52
N LEU A 136 6.46 3.12 -9.64
CA LEU A 136 6.94 2.62 -10.93
C LEU A 136 5.89 1.83 -11.73
N TYR A 137 4.84 1.34 -11.08
CA TYR A 137 3.77 0.59 -11.73
C TYR A 137 2.68 1.49 -12.31
N ILE A 138 2.44 2.65 -11.70
CA ILE A 138 1.42 3.61 -12.14
C ILE A 138 2.00 4.70 -13.07
N GLN A 139 3.30 4.66 -13.34
CA GLN A 139 3.97 5.44 -14.41
C GLN A 139 3.78 4.76 -15.76
#